data_AF-A0A9E6BSA2-F1
#
_entry.id   AF-A0A9E6BSA2-F1
#
_cell.length_a   1.000
_cell.length_b   1.000
_cell.length_c   1.000
_cell.angle_alpha   90.00
_cell.angle_beta   90.00
_cell.angle_gamma   90.00
#
_symmetry.space_group_name_H-M   'P 1'
#
loop_
_entity.id
_entity.type
_entity.pdbx_description
1 polymer ?
#
loop_
_entity_poly.entity_id
_entity_poly.type
_entity_poly.pdbx_seq_one_letter_code
_entity_poly.pdbx_strand_id
1 'polypeptide(L)'
;MGKQRKTLARLGLAFVLAVGFALVWGAAAGWSVSVLHYATAPNWSYENLEVRNDGTPIVFHRSPRFPYDVEYRTLDGRPILSGTLPGRSWLVAARCRKGRPARRRLAWDLRIIARSDSRRPPTYWYLIHDGDPKGRAYFVGYDRNTKQCVGYIGRRGFSRTPPTEEECFAVPVTTGGVHDVVTTSRQVYVPRLTEPSTHFSPLDPGRIPAWRIYLATSDGLLEVDLQRRAVRKLLQDDGIISAGIGQGPWSEAASASTASADREFLAVRCVDRVVFLGPEGQPMKTVPLPKPCQRAEEMNIRCLPAGGVIVDAAWPDRSTGLVRHELYWMQEGGEVVRNETAVLRRFAPPRPLFLAAGLCASLPVPAFLAGWVTVLDPLNYLGSGETGYRAALARSLSYFWPGLAVVVAVSAWLAGLAYRRQNRYAAGSPWLWAVFVFLLGLPGFVGYRFGRHWPTLETCPECQRSVPRDRLTCTACNQTFHAPAPTGTEIFA
;
A
#
# COMPACT_ATOMS: atom_id res chain seq x y z
N MET A 1 -3.36 38.58 -39.34
CA MET A 1 -2.76 37.82 -38.21
C MET A 1 -3.24 38.23 -36.79
N GLY A 2 -3.77 39.43 -36.56
CA GLY A 2 -4.10 39.89 -35.19
C GLY A 2 -5.21 39.13 -34.45
N LYS A 3 -6.24 38.64 -35.15
CA LYS A 3 -7.42 37.99 -34.51
C LYS A 3 -7.08 36.62 -33.91
N GLN A 4 -6.31 35.80 -34.61
CA GLN A 4 -5.87 34.49 -34.11
C GLN A 4 -4.96 34.62 -32.88
N ARG A 5 -3.99 35.54 -32.89
CA ARG A 5 -3.08 35.79 -31.76
C ARG A 5 -3.85 36.22 -30.50
N LYS A 6 -4.86 37.10 -30.65
CA LYS A 6 -5.74 37.51 -29.53
C LYS A 6 -6.57 36.33 -28.99
N THR A 7 -7.09 35.46 -29.86
CA THR A 7 -7.82 34.26 -29.42
C THR A 7 -6.91 33.28 -28.67
N LEU A 8 -5.69 33.04 -29.18
CA LEU A 8 -4.71 32.16 -28.54
C LEU A 8 -4.27 32.70 -27.17
N ALA A 9 -3.99 34.00 -27.05
CA ALA A 9 -3.65 34.61 -25.77
C ALA A 9 -4.75 34.45 -24.72
N ARG A 10 -6.02 34.62 -25.13
CA ARG A 10 -7.18 34.41 -24.25
C ARG A 10 -7.36 32.95 -23.85
N LEU A 11 -7.13 32.01 -24.77
CA LEU A 11 -7.14 30.58 -24.46
C LEU A 11 -6.03 30.21 -23.49
N GLY A 12 -4.83 30.78 -23.65
CA GLY A 12 -3.72 30.60 -22.73
C GLY A 12 -4.06 31.07 -21.31
N LEU A 13 -4.60 32.28 -21.17
CA LEU A 13 -5.06 32.79 -19.87
C LEU A 13 -6.17 31.91 -19.26
N ALA A 14 -7.18 31.56 -20.05
CA ALA A 14 -8.27 30.69 -19.60
C ALA A 14 -7.77 29.32 -19.16
N PHE A 15 -6.76 28.77 -19.86
CA PHE A 15 -6.11 27.52 -19.50
C PHE A 15 -5.36 27.63 -18.18
N VAL A 16 -4.57 28.68 -17.97
CA VAL A 16 -3.86 28.93 -16.69
C VAL A 16 -4.85 29.01 -15.53
N LEU A 17 -5.96 29.76 -15.70
CA LEU A 17 -7.02 29.85 -14.70
C LEU A 17 -7.71 28.52 -14.45
N ALA A 18 -7.98 27.74 -15.51
CA ALA A 18 -8.57 26.41 -15.40
C ALA A 18 -7.64 25.46 -14.61
N VAL A 19 -6.34 25.45 -14.90
CA VAL A 19 -5.36 24.63 -14.16
C VAL A 19 -5.28 25.06 -12.70
N GLY A 20 -5.18 26.36 -12.42
CA GLY A 20 -5.16 26.87 -11.05
C GLY A 20 -6.41 26.49 -10.26
N PHE A 21 -7.60 26.64 -10.87
CA PHE A 21 -8.85 26.21 -10.25
C PHE A 21 -8.90 24.69 -10.04
N ALA A 22 -8.47 23.88 -11.02
CA ALA A 22 -8.46 22.43 -10.91
C ALA A 22 -7.59 21.95 -9.74
N LEU A 23 -6.44 22.57 -9.50
CA LEU A 23 -5.56 22.24 -8.38
C LEU A 23 -6.21 22.58 -7.03
N VAL A 24 -6.78 23.77 -6.88
CA VAL A 24 -7.44 24.20 -5.63
C VAL A 24 -8.69 23.36 -5.36
N TRP A 25 -9.53 23.16 -6.37
CA TRP A 25 -10.72 22.32 -6.29
C TRP A 25 -10.34 20.87 -5.95
N GLY A 26 -9.35 20.29 -6.63
CA GLY A 26 -8.91 18.92 -6.39
C GLY A 26 -8.35 18.72 -5.00
N ALA A 27 -7.61 19.69 -4.46
CA ALA A 27 -7.17 19.65 -3.06
C ALA A 27 -8.35 19.71 -2.08
N ALA A 28 -9.28 20.64 -2.26
CA ALA A 28 -10.43 20.82 -1.36
C ALA A 28 -11.41 19.64 -1.40
N ALA A 29 -11.77 19.17 -2.60
CA ALA A 29 -12.64 18.02 -2.80
C ALA A 29 -11.96 16.72 -2.37
N GLY A 30 -10.68 16.53 -2.68
CA GLY A 30 -9.90 15.37 -2.24
C GLY A 30 -9.77 15.30 -0.73
N TRP A 31 -9.56 16.45 -0.07
CA TRP A 31 -9.58 16.55 1.38
C TRP A 31 -10.96 16.22 1.96
N SER A 32 -12.03 16.79 1.40
CA SER A 32 -13.41 16.54 1.85
C SER A 32 -13.81 15.07 1.72
N VAL A 33 -13.46 14.44 0.59
CA VAL A 33 -13.63 13.01 0.36
C VAL A 33 -12.82 12.20 1.36
N SER A 34 -11.58 12.58 1.65
CA SER A 34 -10.74 11.89 2.63
C SER A 34 -11.34 11.99 4.04
N VAL A 35 -11.79 13.17 4.46
CA VAL A 35 -12.47 13.38 5.74
C VAL A 35 -13.75 12.55 5.82
N LEU A 36 -14.59 12.59 4.78
CA LEU A 36 -15.80 11.77 4.70
C LEU A 36 -15.47 10.27 4.71
N HIS A 37 -14.38 9.85 4.07
CA HIS A 37 -13.89 8.48 4.10
C HIS A 37 -13.58 8.07 5.53
N TYR A 38 -12.80 8.86 6.27
CA TYR A 38 -12.43 8.54 7.64
C TYR A 38 -13.66 8.56 8.57
N ALA A 39 -14.58 9.50 8.39
CA ALA A 39 -15.80 9.60 9.20
C ALA A 39 -16.79 8.44 8.94
N THR A 40 -16.96 8.05 7.68
CA THR A 40 -17.91 7.00 7.24
C THR A 40 -17.27 5.64 7.01
N ALA A 41 -15.95 5.52 7.16
CA ALA A 41 -15.28 4.25 7.22
C ALA A 41 -15.90 3.49 8.40
N PRO A 42 -16.58 2.36 8.15
CA PRO A 42 -17.03 1.50 9.22
C PRO A 42 -15.81 1.17 10.04
N ASN A 43 -16.02 0.90 11.32
CA ASN A 43 -15.00 0.33 12.17
C ASN A 43 -14.55 -0.96 11.50
N TRP A 44 -13.50 -0.88 10.68
CA TRP A 44 -13.02 -2.01 9.91
C TRP A 44 -12.30 -2.87 10.91
N SER A 45 -12.94 -3.95 11.33
CA SER A 45 -12.35 -4.85 12.30
C SER A 45 -11.10 -5.47 11.72
N TYR A 46 -9.99 -5.34 12.44
CA TYR A 46 -8.82 -6.16 12.20
C TYR A 46 -8.99 -7.45 13.00
N GLU A 47 -9.31 -8.53 12.31
CA GLU A 47 -9.39 -9.86 12.91
C GLU A 47 -8.09 -10.62 12.66
N ASN A 48 -7.60 -11.27 13.71
CA ASN A 48 -6.44 -12.14 13.66
C ASN A 48 -6.72 -13.44 14.40
N LEU A 49 -6.07 -14.50 13.97
CA LEU A 49 -6.17 -15.80 14.61
C LEU A 49 -5.08 -15.94 15.67
N GLU A 50 -5.50 -16.11 16.92
CA GLU A 50 -4.61 -16.45 18.03
C GLU A 50 -4.91 -17.87 18.48
N VAL A 51 -3.92 -18.52 19.08
CA VAL A 51 -4.07 -19.90 19.56
C VAL A 51 -3.58 -19.94 20.99
N ARG A 52 -4.40 -20.47 21.87
CA ARG A 52 -4.08 -20.64 23.28
C ARG A 52 -3.05 -21.74 23.49
N ASN A 53 -2.43 -21.78 24.67
CA ASN A 53 -1.45 -22.82 25.03
C ASN A 53 -2.01 -24.24 24.98
N ASP A 54 -3.32 -24.41 25.15
CA ASP A 54 -4.03 -25.69 25.00
C ASP A 54 -4.33 -26.05 23.53
N GLY A 55 -3.94 -25.21 22.58
CA GLY A 55 -4.20 -25.38 21.16
C GLY A 55 -5.58 -24.90 20.71
N THR A 56 -6.38 -24.28 21.59
CA THR A 56 -7.69 -23.74 21.23
C THR A 56 -7.52 -22.47 20.39
N PRO A 57 -8.08 -22.42 19.17
CA PRO A 57 -8.04 -21.25 18.33
C PRO A 57 -9.08 -20.23 18.78
N ILE A 58 -8.70 -18.96 18.78
CA ILE A 58 -9.59 -17.85 19.06
C ILE A 58 -9.37 -16.75 18.04
N VAL A 59 -10.40 -15.94 17.83
CA VAL A 59 -10.35 -14.75 16.99
C VAL A 59 -10.14 -13.54 17.88
N PHE A 60 -9.00 -12.88 17.68
CA PHE A 60 -8.70 -11.56 18.20
C PHE A 60 -9.33 -10.53 17.26
N HIS A 61 -10.14 -9.63 17.80
CA HIS A 61 -10.75 -8.51 17.09
C HIS A 61 -10.21 -7.20 17.66
N ARG A 62 -9.62 -6.36 16.82
CA ARG A 62 -9.20 -5.00 17.18
C ARG A 62 -9.91 -3.97 16.34
N SER A 63 -10.57 -3.03 17.02
CA SER A 63 -11.11 -1.84 16.37
C SER A 63 -9.97 -0.86 16.03
N PRO A 64 -9.90 -0.34 14.80
CA PRO A 64 -8.90 0.65 14.43
C PRO A 64 -9.19 2.02 15.02
N ARG A 65 -10.45 2.32 15.40
CA ARG A 65 -10.80 3.57 16.10
C ARG A 65 -10.38 3.53 17.57
N PHE A 66 -10.44 2.35 18.17
CA PHE A 66 -10.13 2.12 19.58
C PHE A 66 -9.12 0.97 19.66
N PRO A 67 -7.82 1.23 19.43
CA PRO A 67 -6.82 0.16 19.33
C PRO A 67 -6.64 -0.65 20.63
N TYR A 68 -7.12 -0.11 21.74
CA TYR A 68 -7.15 -0.74 23.06
C TYR A 68 -8.39 -1.59 23.32
N ASP A 69 -9.46 -1.39 22.53
CA ASP A 69 -10.66 -2.23 22.60
C ASP A 69 -10.38 -3.50 21.81
N VAL A 70 -9.97 -4.51 22.57
CA VAL A 70 -9.73 -5.86 22.09
C VAL A 70 -10.87 -6.74 22.54
N GLU A 71 -11.54 -7.34 21.56
CA GLU A 71 -12.55 -8.36 21.78
C GLU A 71 -11.99 -9.71 21.36
N TYR A 72 -12.30 -10.74 22.14
CA TYR A 72 -11.93 -12.11 21.85
C TYR A 72 -13.20 -12.93 21.65
N ARG A 73 -13.18 -13.83 20.67
CA ARG A 73 -14.27 -14.78 20.45
C ARG A 73 -13.74 -16.13 20.01
N THR A 74 -14.51 -17.17 20.25
CA THR A 74 -14.27 -18.50 19.67
C THR A 74 -14.49 -18.51 18.15
N LEU A 75 -14.10 -19.57 17.46
CA LEU A 75 -14.31 -19.68 16.01
C LEU A 75 -15.79 -19.69 15.60
N ASP A 76 -16.68 -20.17 16.47
CA ASP A 76 -18.14 -20.12 16.28
C ASP A 76 -18.75 -18.77 16.69
N GLY A 77 -17.93 -17.80 17.09
CA GLY A 77 -18.32 -16.42 17.34
C GLY A 77 -18.82 -16.11 18.75
N ARG A 78 -18.70 -17.05 19.70
CA ARG A 78 -19.08 -16.78 21.10
C ARG A 78 -18.05 -15.85 21.74
N PRO A 79 -18.47 -14.75 22.38
CA PRO A 79 -17.55 -13.83 23.03
C PRO A 79 -16.84 -14.51 24.21
N ILE A 80 -15.55 -14.20 24.36
CA ILE A 80 -14.72 -14.62 25.50
C ILE A 80 -14.55 -13.39 26.39
N LEU A 81 -15.04 -13.46 27.62
CA LEU A 81 -14.96 -12.34 28.57
C LEU A 81 -13.49 -12.05 28.90
N SER A 82 -13.01 -10.83 28.66
CA SER A 82 -11.59 -10.47 28.80
C SER A 82 -10.99 -10.78 30.18
N GLY A 83 -11.80 -10.76 31.24
CA GLY A 83 -11.38 -11.14 32.60
C GLY A 83 -11.10 -12.64 32.80
N THR A 84 -11.50 -13.49 31.86
CA THR A 84 -11.29 -14.95 31.92
C THR A 84 -10.02 -15.42 31.21
N LEU A 85 -9.29 -14.50 30.58
CA LEU A 85 -8.07 -14.84 29.85
C LEU A 85 -6.88 -14.84 30.83
N PRO A 86 -6.33 -16.01 31.19
CA PRO A 86 -5.11 -16.04 32.01
C PRO A 86 -3.99 -15.36 31.24
N GLY A 87 -3.27 -14.45 31.91
CA GLY A 87 -2.23 -13.61 31.32
C GLY A 87 -1.26 -14.39 30.44
N ARG A 88 -0.96 -13.86 29.24
CA ARG A 88 -0.01 -14.41 28.24
C ARG A 88 -0.16 -15.90 27.92
N SER A 89 -1.38 -16.42 27.84
CA SER A 89 -1.63 -17.82 27.48
C SER A 89 -1.71 -18.09 25.96
N TRP A 90 -0.98 -17.31 25.15
CA TRP A 90 -1.01 -17.42 23.69
C TRP A 90 0.29 -18.02 23.14
N LEU A 91 0.16 -18.93 22.19
CA LEU A 91 1.29 -19.46 21.43
C LEU A 91 1.73 -18.43 20.38
N VAL A 92 2.99 -18.02 20.46
CA VAL A 92 3.58 -17.10 19.48
C VAL A 92 3.98 -17.89 18.24
N ALA A 93 3.34 -17.56 17.12
CA ALA A 93 3.59 -18.26 15.87
C ALA A 93 4.87 -17.82 15.17
N ALA A 94 5.62 -18.79 14.66
CA ALA A 94 6.58 -18.57 13.60
C ALA A 94 5.84 -18.26 12.29
N ARG A 95 5.93 -17.01 11.83
CA ARG A 95 5.28 -16.57 10.60
C ARG A 95 6.17 -16.81 9.39
N CYS A 96 5.77 -17.74 8.52
CA CYS A 96 6.48 -18.15 7.32
C CYS A 96 5.67 -17.79 6.07
N ARG A 97 6.12 -16.79 5.31
CA ARG A 97 5.43 -16.31 4.10
C ARG A 97 6.09 -16.84 2.84
N LYS A 98 5.30 -17.40 1.93
CA LYS A 98 5.80 -17.72 0.59
C LYS A 98 6.01 -16.46 -0.25
N GLY A 99 5.15 -15.47 -0.03
CA GLY A 99 5.05 -14.29 -0.87
C GLY A 99 4.77 -14.64 -2.34
N ARG A 100 4.56 -13.62 -3.16
CA ARG A 100 4.53 -13.77 -4.62
C ARG A 100 5.86 -13.30 -5.16
N PRO A 101 6.52 -14.01 -6.09
CA PRO A 101 7.75 -13.52 -6.70
C PRO A 101 7.55 -12.10 -7.25
N ALA A 102 8.47 -11.20 -6.94
CA ALA A 102 8.43 -9.86 -7.54
C ALA A 102 8.55 -9.99 -9.07
N ARG A 103 7.73 -9.27 -9.83
CA ARG A 103 7.83 -9.23 -11.31
C ARG A 103 8.56 -8.01 -11.84
N ARG A 104 8.77 -7.02 -10.98
CA ARG A 104 9.38 -5.74 -11.28
C ARG A 104 10.44 -5.46 -10.25
N ARG A 105 11.36 -4.55 -10.60
CA ARG A 105 12.33 -4.04 -9.65
C ARG A 105 11.61 -3.44 -8.44
N LEU A 106 11.99 -3.85 -7.22
CA LEU A 106 11.38 -3.36 -5.98
C LEU A 106 11.53 -1.84 -5.86
N ALA A 107 10.62 -1.15 -5.19
CA ALA A 107 10.84 0.23 -4.78
C ALA A 107 11.93 0.30 -3.68
N TRP A 108 12.61 1.43 -3.51
CA TRP A 108 13.78 1.56 -2.62
C TRP A 108 13.46 1.28 -1.15
N ASP A 109 12.27 1.66 -0.69
CA ASP A 109 11.75 1.39 0.65
C ASP A 109 11.57 -0.10 0.95
N LEU A 110 11.30 -0.92 -0.08
CA LEU A 110 11.18 -2.37 0.03
C LEU A 110 12.51 -3.12 -0.09
N ARG A 111 13.62 -2.41 -0.33
CA ARG A 111 14.96 -2.99 -0.53
C ARG A 111 15.84 -2.91 0.71
N ILE A 112 15.41 -2.23 1.77
CA ILE A 112 16.26 -1.91 2.92
C ILE A 112 15.63 -2.40 4.22
N ILE A 113 16.44 -3.09 5.03
CA ILE A 113 16.10 -3.42 6.42
C ILE A 113 17.20 -2.93 7.34
N ALA A 114 16.83 -2.12 8.33
CA ALA A 114 17.77 -1.61 9.32
C ALA A 114 17.71 -2.42 10.63
N ARG A 115 18.87 -2.75 11.20
CA ARG A 115 19.05 -3.50 12.44
C ARG A 115 20.23 -2.97 13.25
N SER A 116 20.27 -3.29 14.54
CA SER A 116 21.36 -2.92 15.43
C SER A 116 22.08 -4.17 15.95
N ASP A 117 23.40 -4.09 16.08
CA ASP A 117 24.20 -5.11 16.77
C ASP A 117 24.05 -5.09 18.30
N SER A 118 23.21 -4.19 18.84
CA SER A 118 22.97 -3.99 20.28
C SER A 118 24.23 -3.69 21.11
N ARG A 119 25.32 -3.20 20.50
CA ARG A 119 26.51 -2.73 21.24
C ARG A 119 26.28 -1.34 21.85
N ARG A 120 27.23 -0.85 22.65
CA ARG A 120 27.25 0.52 23.19
C ARG A 120 28.58 1.21 22.85
N PRO A 121 28.60 2.21 21.95
CA PRO A 121 27.49 2.61 21.07
C PRO A 121 27.13 1.49 20.07
N PRO A 122 25.88 1.43 19.58
CA PRO A 122 25.49 0.42 18.62
C PRO A 122 25.99 0.74 17.22
N THR A 123 26.28 -0.30 16.44
CA THR A 123 26.40 -0.21 14.98
C THR A 123 25.02 -0.42 14.37
N TYR A 124 24.64 0.44 13.42
CA TYR A 124 23.44 0.27 12.61
C TYR A 124 23.79 -0.41 11.30
N TRP A 125 23.25 -1.61 11.13
CA TRP A 125 23.42 -2.46 9.96
C TRP A 125 22.19 -2.36 9.06
N TYR A 126 22.41 -2.10 7.78
CA TYR A 126 21.37 -2.02 6.77
C TYR A 126 21.59 -3.14 5.77
N LEU A 127 20.64 -4.08 5.68
CA LEU A 127 20.57 -5.01 4.56
C LEU A 127 20.09 -4.21 3.35
N ILE A 128 20.91 -4.12 2.31
CA ILE A 128 20.58 -3.44 1.05
C ILE A 128 20.43 -4.50 -0.03
N HIS A 129 19.27 -4.51 -0.69
CA HIS A 129 18.96 -5.36 -1.83
C HIS A 129 19.00 -4.54 -3.14
N ASP A 130 19.54 -5.07 -4.24
CA ASP A 130 19.70 -4.34 -5.52
C ASP A 130 18.37 -3.99 -6.24
N GLY A 131 17.32 -4.73 -5.89
CA GLY A 131 15.93 -4.57 -6.29
C GLY A 131 15.45 -5.56 -7.34
N ASP A 132 16.34 -6.38 -7.92
CA ASP A 132 15.97 -7.41 -8.89
C ASP A 132 15.19 -8.56 -8.21
N PRO A 133 14.11 -9.09 -8.79
CA PRO A 133 13.43 -10.28 -8.26
C PRO A 133 14.33 -11.47 -7.86
N LYS A 134 15.41 -11.72 -8.59
CA LYS A 134 16.43 -12.74 -8.28
C LYS A 134 17.74 -12.11 -7.80
N GLY A 135 17.61 -10.93 -7.21
CA GLY A 135 18.72 -10.07 -6.91
C GLY A 135 19.54 -10.53 -5.73
N ARG A 136 20.41 -9.61 -5.34
CA ARG A 136 21.42 -9.83 -4.32
C ARG A 136 21.30 -8.80 -3.22
N ALA A 137 21.73 -9.21 -2.04
CA ALA A 137 21.79 -8.33 -0.89
C ALA A 137 23.12 -8.43 -0.14
N TYR A 138 23.45 -7.39 0.60
CA TYR A 138 24.55 -7.37 1.56
C TYR A 138 24.21 -6.43 2.71
N PHE A 139 24.88 -6.59 3.86
CA PHE A 139 24.78 -5.59 4.93
C PHE A 139 25.86 -4.53 4.79
N VAL A 140 25.51 -3.29 5.09
CA VAL A 140 26.46 -2.20 5.37
C VAL A 140 26.23 -1.66 6.77
N GLY A 141 27.30 -1.50 7.55
CA GLY A 141 27.26 -1.03 8.93
C GLY A 141 27.73 0.41 9.04
N TYR A 142 27.02 1.22 9.83
CA TYR A 142 27.42 2.57 10.19
C TYR A 142 27.46 2.73 11.71
N ASP A 143 28.49 3.40 12.21
CA ASP A 143 28.57 3.75 13.63
C ASP A 143 27.46 4.75 13.97
N ARG A 144 26.71 4.51 15.05
CA ARG A 144 25.57 5.37 15.42
C ARG A 144 25.99 6.82 15.65
N ASN A 145 27.16 7.06 16.25
CA ASN A 145 27.56 8.39 16.70
C ASN A 145 28.30 9.14 15.59
N THR A 146 29.34 8.52 15.02
CA THR A 146 30.20 9.16 14.01
C THR A 146 29.60 9.12 12.61
N LYS A 147 28.58 8.28 12.38
CA LYS A 147 27.97 8.01 11.07
C LYS A 147 28.94 7.45 10.03
N GLN A 148 30.16 7.08 10.44
CA GLN A 148 31.15 6.51 9.53
C GLN A 148 30.80 5.06 9.19
N CYS A 149 31.11 4.65 7.96
CA CYS A 149 30.96 3.27 7.53
C CYS A 149 31.95 2.39 8.31
N VAL A 150 31.41 1.39 9.01
CA VAL A 150 32.18 0.40 9.78
C VAL A 150 32.65 -0.73 8.88
N GLY A 151 31.89 -1.07 7.83
CA GLY A 151 32.20 -2.10 6.86
C GLY A 151 30.95 -2.79 6.33
N TYR A 152 31.15 -3.94 5.71
CA TYR A 152 30.13 -4.70 4.98
C TYR A 152 30.09 -6.14 5.45
N ILE A 153 28.94 -6.81 5.35
CA ILE A 153 28.82 -8.26 5.58
C ILE A 153 28.18 -8.89 4.33
N GLY A 154 28.91 -9.80 3.69
CA GLY A 154 28.43 -10.68 2.62
C GLY A 154 28.50 -12.15 3.03
N ARG A 155 28.38 -13.07 2.08
CA ARG A 155 28.44 -14.53 2.28
C ARG A 155 29.73 -15.00 2.97
N ARG A 156 30.85 -14.30 2.74
CA ARG A 156 32.16 -14.60 3.36
C ARG A 156 32.35 -13.98 4.74
N GLY A 157 31.34 -13.29 5.28
CA GLY A 157 31.45 -12.55 6.54
C GLY A 157 31.82 -11.08 6.32
N PHE A 158 32.52 -10.50 7.30
CA PHE A 158 32.86 -9.09 7.34
C PHE A 158 33.97 -8.68 6.38
N SER A 159 33.80 -7.54 5.71
CA SER A 159 34.82 -6.89 4.87
C SER A 159 34.83 -5.37 5.08
N ARG A 160 35.97 -4.73 4.80
CA ARG A 160 36.08 -3.26 4.77
C ARG A 160 35.64 -2.65 3.45
N THR A 161 35.62 -3.45 2.38
CA THR A 161 35.16 -3.02 1.05
C THR A 161 33.78 -3.63 0.75
N PRO A 162 32.99 -2.99 -0.13
CA PRO A 162 31.74 -3.60 -0.60
C PRO A 162 32.00 -5.01 -1.15
N PRO A 163 31.14 -6.00 -0.85
CA PRO A 163 31.28 -7.35 -1.38
C PRO A 163 31.12 -7.36 -2.90
N THR A 164 31.85 -8.24 -3.58
CA THR A 164 31.60 -8.51 -5.00
C THR A 164 30.22 -9.14 -5.20
N GLU A 165 29.81 -9.28 -6.46
CA GLU A 165 28.56 -9.92 -6.83
C GLU A 165 28.40 -11.34 -6.29
N GLU A 166 29.48 -12.12 -6.28
CA GLU A 166 29.53 -13.51 -5.80
C GLU A 166 29.55 -13.60 -4.28
N GLU A 167 30.04 -12.54 -3.64
CA GLU A 167 30.10 -12.39 -2.19
C GLU A 167 28.80 -11.87 -1.59
N CYS A 168 27.87 -11.35 -2.40
CA CYS A 168 26.54 -10.96 -1.94
C CYS A 168 25.63 -12.18 -1.70
N PHE A 169 24.65 -12.04 -0.80
CA PHE A 169 23.62 -13.05 -0.56
C PHE A 169 22.66 -13.14 -1.76
N ALA A 170 22.38 -14.34 -2.25
CA ALA A 170 21.36 -14.57 -3.28
C ALA A 170 19.97 -14.64 -2.62
N VAL A 171 19.26 -13.51 -2.62
CA VAL A 171 18.02 -13.33 -1.84
C VAL A 171 16.87 -13.10 -2.81
N PRO A 172 16.14 -14.15 -3.22
CA PRO A 172 14.99 -13.98 -4.10
C PRO A 172 13.90 -13.18 -3.36
N VAL A 173 13.47 -12.06 -3.92
CA VAL A 173 12.50 -11.19 -3.25
C VAL A 173 11.08 -11.40 -3.76
N THR A 174 10.15 -11.24 -2.83
CA THR A 174 8.72 -11.30 -3.10
C THR A 174 8.15 -9.89 -3.29
N THR A 175 6.85 -9.78 -3.57
CA THR A 175 6.13 -8.50 -3.56
C THR A 175 6.18 -7.78 -2.20
N GLY A 176 6.50 -8.48 -1.10
CA GLY A 176 6.70 -7.88 0.22
C GLY A 176 8.10 -7.30 0.44
N GLY A 177 8.98 -7.41 -0.56
CA GLY A 177 10.37 -6.94 -0.49
C GLY A 177 11.26 -7.87 0.33
N VAL A 178 12.39 -7.33 0.81
CA VAL A 178 13.32 -8.11 1.65
C VAL A 178 12.71 -8.54 2.99
N HIS A 179 11.61 -7.92 3.42
CA HIS A 179 10.96 -8.23 4.70
C HIS A 179 10.37 -9.64 4.77
N ASP A 180 10.03 -10.25 3.62
CA ASP A 180 9.43 -11.59 3.61
C ASP A 180 10.49 -12.71 3.72
N VAL A 181 11.76 -12.40 3.50
CA VAL A 181 12.89 -13.37 3.48
C VAL A 181 13.87 -13.18 4.63
N VAL A 182 13.68 -12.12 5.42
CA VAL A 182 14.50 -11.78 6.58
C VAL A 182 13.71 -12.03 7.86
N THR A 183 14.22 -12.91 8.70
CA THR A 183 13.63 -13.27 9.98
C THR A 183 14.51 -12.78 11.13
N THR A 184 13.90 -12.11 12.11
CA THR A 184 14.56 -11.60 13.32
C THR A 184 13.64 -11.76 14.53
N SER A 185 14.18 -12.00 15.72
CA SER A 185 13.36 -12.23 16.94
C SER A 185 12.45 -11.05 17.29
N ARG A 186 12.78 -9.86 16.78
CA ARG A 186 11.89 -8.71 16.78
C ARG A 186 11.46 -8.35 15.39
N GLN A 187 10.20 -8.61 15.08
CA GLN A 187 9.58 -8.14 13.86
C GLN A 187 9.25 -6.65 14.00
N VAL A 188 10.25 -5.78 13.76
CA VAL A 188 10.00 -4.34 13.66
C VAL A 188 9.37 -4.09 12.29
N TYR A 189 8.03 -4.10 12.24
CA TYR A 189 7.26 -3.67 11.08
C TYR A 189 7.25 -2.14 11.03
N VAL A 190 8.43 -1.55 10.84
CA VAL A 190 8.55 -0.12 10.55
C VAL A 190 9.18 -0.02 9.17
N PRO A 191 8.37 0.14 8.10
CA PRO A 191 8.86 0.27 6.72
C PRO A 191 9.52 1.64 6.47
N ARG A 192 10.18 2.23 7.47
CA ARG A 192 10.78 3.56 7.38
C ARG A 192 12.22 3.51 7.82
N LEU A 193 13.02 4.40 7.22
CA LEU A 193 14.41 4.73 7.55
C LEU A 193 14.56 5.34 8.97
N THR A 194 13.79 4.85 9.94
CA THR A 194 13.86 5.26 11.32
C THR A 194 15.04 4.58 12.00
N GLU A 195 15.55 5.23 13.06
CA GLU A 195 16.61 4.70 13.89
C GLU A 195 16.27 3.26 14.34
N PRO A 196 17.17 2.27 14.10
CA PRO A 196 16.94 0.91 14.57
C PRO A 196 16.65 0.91 16.06
N SER A 197 15.60 0.20 16.47
CA SER A 197 15.25 0.10 17.89
C SER A 197 16.43 -0.49 18.67
N THR A 198 16.98 0.27 19.61
CA THR A 198 18.13 -0.13 20.46
C THR A 198 17.69 -0.85 21.72
N HIS A 199 16.48 -1.41 21.76
CA HIS A 199 15.96 -2.08 22.94
C HIS A 199 16.90 -3.20 23.38
N PHE A 200 17.60 -3.01 24.49
CA PHE A 200 18.38 -4.06 25.14
C PHE A 200 17.39 -5.04 25.76
N SER A 201 17.23 -6.23 25.18
CA SER A 201 16.76 -7.36 25.98
C SER A 201 17.99 -7.96 26.63
N PRO A 202 17.98 -8.22 27.96
CA PRO A 202 19.00 -9.06 28.56
C PRO A 202 19.06 -10.39 27.80
N LEU A 203 20.26 -10.95 27.71
CA LEU A 203 20.49 -12.29 27.15
C LEU A 203 19.72 -13.29 28.00
N ASP A 204 18.59 -13.76 27.50
CA ASP A 204 17.76 -14.78 28.12
C ASP A 204 18.13 -16.14 27.50
N PRO A 205 18.69 -17.10 28.27
CA PRO A 205 19.03 -18.43 27.77
C PRO A 205 17.78 -19.14 27.23
N GLY A 206 17.63 -19.16 25.91
CA GLY A 206 16.44 -19.71 25.24
C GLY A 206 15.75 -18.74 24.30
N ARG A 207 16.19 -17.47 24.24
CA ARG A 207 15.76 -16.52 23.21
C ARG A 207 16.80 -16.35 22.14
N ILE A 208 16.34 -16.08 20.93
CA ILE A 208 17.17 -15.69 19.81
C ILE A 208 17.59 -14.23 20.01
N PRO A 209 18.90 -13.93 20.10
CA PRO A 209 19.36 -12.56 20.27
C PRO A 209 18.91 -11.64 19.13
N ALA A 210 18.54 -10.40 19.44
CA ALA A 210 18.00 -9.45 18.46
C ALA A 210 19.00 -9.03 17.36
N TRP A 211 20.30 -9.27 17.57
CA TRP A 211 21.37 -9.03 16.59
C TRP A 211 21.63 -10.23 15.66
N ARG A 212 20.96 -11.37 15.87
CA ARG A 212 20.97 -12.49 14.91
C ARG A 212 19.87 -12.30 13.88
N ILE A 213 20.23 -12.47 12.62
CA ILE A 213 19.34 -12.36 11.48
C ILE A 213 19.37 -13.67 10.72
N TYR A 214 18.22 -14.18 10.31
CA TYR A 214 18.12 -15.36 9.47
C TYR A 214 17.63 -14.96 8.08
N LEU A 215 18.37 -15.37 7.05
CA LEU A 215 18.09 -15.09 5.66
C LEU A 215 17.75 -16.39 4.94
N ALA A 216 16.54 -16.46 4.38
CA ALA A 216 16.20 -17.50 3.42
C ALA A 216 16.79 -17.10 2.05
N THR A 217 17.77 -17.86 1.58
CA THR A 217 18.45 -17.66 0.30
C THR A 217 18.09 -18.77 -0.68
N SER A 218 18.48 -18.61 -1.95
CA SER A 218 18.27 -19.67 -2.95
C SER A 218 19.07 -20.95 -2.68
N ASP A 219 20.10 -20.88 -1.83
CA ASP A 219 20.98 -22.00 -1.50
C ASP A 219 20.82 -22.52 -0.06
N GLY A 220 19.88 -21.98 0.73
CA GLY A 220 19.66 -22.45 2.09
C GLY A 220 19.18 -21.39 3.07
N LEU A 221 19.39 -21.66 4.35
CA LEU A 221 19.16 -20.72 5.45
C LEU A 221 20.51 -20.29 6.01
N LEU A 222 20.74 -18.97 6.01
CA LEU A 222 21.93 -18.36 6.60
C LEU A 222 21.56 -17.66 7.90
N GLU A 223 22.43 -17.77 8.90
CA GLU A 223 22.46 -16.93 10.07
C GLU A 223 23.54 -15.87 9.90
N VAL A 224 23.17 -14.61 10.15
CA VAL A 224 24.07 -13.47 10.18
C VAL A 224 24.09 -12.93 11.61
N ASP A 225 25.22 -13.10 12.29
CA ASP A 225 25.44 -12.53 13.62
C ASP A 225 26.07 -11.14 13.45
N LEU A 226 25.27 -10.09 13.63
CA LEU A 226 25.73 -8.71 13.46
C LEU A 226 26.77 -8.29 14.51
N GLN A 227 26.73 -8.91 15.69
CA GLN A 227 27.67 -8.59 16.76
C GLN A 227 29.03 -9.23 16.47
N ARG A 228 29.07 -10.49 16.04
CA ARG A 228 30.31 -11.18 15.63
C ARG A 228 30.74 -10.84 14.20
N ARG A 229 29.86 -10.19 13.44
CA ARG A 229 30.01 -9.86 12.00
C ARG A 229 30.33 -11.12 11.17
N ALA A 230 29.69 -12.22 11.55
CA ALA A 230 29.94 -13.54 10.99
C ALA A 230 28.69 -14.06 10.28
N VAL A 231 28.90 -14.90 9.28
CA VAL A 231 27.84 -15.60 8.56
C VAL A 231 28.06 -17.10 8.73
N ARG A 232 26.98 -17.81 9.08
CA ARG A 232 26.98 -19.27 9.24
C ARG A 232 25.82 -19.86 8.46
N LYS A 233 26.05 -20.95 7.76
CA LYS A 233 24.98 -21.71 7.11
C LYS A 233 24.34 -22.65 8.13
N LEU A 234 23.03 -22.55 8.31
CA LEU A 234 22.27 -23.38 9.25
C LEU A 234 21.61 -24.57 8.57
N LEU A 235 21.09 -24.36 7.36
CA LEU A 235 20.39 -25.38 6.59
C LEU A 235 20.77 -25.26 5.12
N GLN A 236 21.09 -26.38 4.48
CA GLN A 236 21.33 -26.48 3.04
C GLN A 236 20.15 -27.24 2.42
N ASP A 237 19.25 -26.50 1.78
CA ASP A 237 18.03 -27.04 1.18
C ASP A 237 17.53 -26.03 0.14
N ASP A 238 17.37 -26.46 -1.11
CA ASP A 238 16.90 -25.63 -2.22
C ASP A 238 15.37 -25.45 -2.23
N GLY A 239 14.66 -26.21 -1.40
CA GLY A 239 13.22 -26.13 -1.18
C GLY A 239 12.82 -25.13 -0.10
N ILE A 240 13.74 -24.34 0.49
CA ILE A 240 13.40 -23.35 1.50
C ILE A 240 12.60 -22.21 0.88
N ILE A 241 11.44 -21.94 1.48
CA ILE A 241 10.54 -20.87 1.07
C ILE A 241 10.74 -19.64 1.98
N SER A 242 10.74 -19.86 3.30
CA SER A 242 10.82 -18.79 4.29
C SER A 242 11.16 -19.34 5.66
N ALA A 243 11.53 -18.47 6.60
CA ALA A 243 11.67 -18.81 8.00
C ALA A 243 10.80 -17.87 8.86
N GLY A 244 10.58 -18.24 10.11
CA GLY A 244 9.87 -17.44 11.10
C GLY A 244 10.28 -17.84 12.50
N ILE A 245 10.23 -16.90 13.46
CA ILE A 245 10.54 -17.18 14.87
C ILE A 245 9.23 -17.29 15.64
N GLY A 246 9.07 -18.39 16.37
CA GLY A 246 7.94 -18.64 17.27
C GLY A 246 8.42 -18.83 18.71
N GLN A 247 7.48 -18.92 19.64
CA GLN A 247 7.74 -19.31 21.03
C GLN A 247 6.82 -20.45 21.40
N GLY A 248 7.33 -21.37 22.20
CA GLY A 248 6.51 -22.41 22.79
C GLY A 248 7.24 -23.25 23.82
N PRO A 249 6.47 -24.02 24.61
CA PRO A 249 7.02 -25.02 25.51
C PRO A 249 7.69 -26.10 24.66
N TRP A 250 9.03 -26.11 24.66
CA TRP A 250 9.78 -27.12 23.93
C TRP A 250 10.83 -27.79 24.81
N SER A 251 10.52 -29.01 25.25
CA SER A 251 11.47 -29.96 25.86
C SER A 251 10.77 -31.30 26.08
N GLU A 252 11.32 -32.41 25.55
CA GLU A 252 10.93 -33.77 25.94
C GLU A 252 11.21 -34.06 27.43
N ALA A 253 12.13 -33.29 28.03
CA ALA A 253 12.66 -33.49 29.37
C ALA A 253 12.18 -32.43 30.40
N ALA A 254 11.28 -31.52 30.03
CA ALA A 254 10.73 -30.57 30.98
C ALA A 254 9.70 -31.30 31.84
N SER A 255 10.20 -31.92 32.92
CA SER A 255 9.37 -32.29 34.04
C SER A 255 8.47 -31.09 34.40
N ALA A 256 7.21 -31.37 34.71
CA ALA A 256 6.15 -30.38 34.90
C ALA A 256 6.42 -29.31 36.00
N SER A 257 7.57 -29.31 36.66
CA SER A 257 7.89 -28.47 37.81
C SER A 257 8.59 -27.15 37.50
N THR A 258 9.08 -26.90 36.27
CA THR A 258 9.59 -25.57 35.88
C THR A 258 8.73 -24.97 34.78
N ALA A 259 7.52 -24.57 35.15
CA ALA A 259 6.75 -23.61 34.38
C ALA A 259 7.63 -22.36 34.09
N SER A 260 7.82 -22.01 32.81
CA SER A 260 8.00 -20.63 32.29
C SER A 260 9.16 -20.34 31.32
N ALA A 261 9.97 -21.30 30.89
CA ALA A 261 10.89 -20.98 29.79
C ALA A 261 10.20 -21.21 28.44
N ASP A 262 9.31 -20.29 28.04
CA ASP A 262 8.92 -20.16 26.63
C ASP A 262 10.21 -19.92 25.83
N ARG A 263 10.66 -20.96 25.13
CA ARG A 263 11.87 -20.89 24.31
C ARG A 263 11.48 -20.46 22.90
N GLU A 264 12.32 -19.59 22.33
CA GLU A 264 12.20 -19.26 20.92
C GLU A 264 12.71 -20.42 20.07
N PHE A 265 12.06 -20.62 18.94
CA PHE A 265 12.50 -21.56 17.92
C PHE A 265 12.40 -20.89 16.55
N LEU A 266 13.20 -21.38 15.60
CA LEU A 266 13.13 -20.97 14.21
C LEU A 266 12.41 -22.08 13.43
N ALA A 267 11.25 -21.77 12.86
CA ALA A 267 10.59 -22.65 11.91
C ALA A 267 11.00 -22.26 10.49
N VAL A 268 11.54 -23.23 9.76
CA VAL A 268 11.95 -23.08 8.37
C VAL A 268 10.95 -23.82 7.50
N ARG A 269 10.15 -23.07 6.74
CA ARG A 269 9.17 -23.61 5.82
C ARG A 269 9.87 -24.00 4.53
N CYS A 270 9.84 -25.30 4.22
CA CYS A 270 10.20 -25.84 2.92
C CYS A 270 8.94 -26.09 2.08
N VAL A 271 9.10 -26.62 0.87
CA VAL A 271 7.98 -26.95 -0.04
C VAL A 271 7.02 -27.96 0.59
N ASP A 272 7.54 -29.00 1.22
CA ASP A 272 6.80 -30.19 1.66
C ASP A 272 6.89 -30.47 3.16
N ARG A 273 7.65 -29.67 3.92
CA ARG A 273 7.91 -29.86 5.35
C ARG A 273 8.23 -28.54 6.06
N VAL A 274 8.23 -28.60 7.39
CA VAL A 274 8.79 -27.57 8.26
C VAL A 274 9.94 -28.17 9.06
N VAL A 275 11.09 -27.51 9.03
CA VAL A 275 12.25 -27.84 9.87
C VAL A 275 12.29 -26.88 11.05
N PHE A 276 12.31 -27.41 12.27
CA PHE A 276 12.42 -26.64 13.49
C PHE A 276 13.88 -26.62 13.94
N LEU A 277 14.44 -25.43 14.16
CA LEU A 277 15.78 -25.21 14.67
C LEU A 277 15.72 -24.50 16.03
N GLY A 278 16.66 -24.84 16.91
CA GLY A 278 16.78 -24.20 18.22
C GLY A 278 17.36 -22.79 18.13
N PRO A 279 17.43 -22.05 19.25
CA PRO A 279 18.03 -20.72 19.29
C PRO A 279 19.48 -20.65 18.77
N GLU A 280 20.24 -21.74 18.88
CA GLU A 280 21.62 -21.86 18.38
C GLU A 280 21.71 -22.47 16.98
N GLY A 281 20.58 -22.70 16.31
CA GLY A 281 20.49 -23.21 14.95
C GLY A 281 20.61 -24.74 14.82
N GLN A 282 20.67 -25.47 15.93
CA GLN A 282 20.69 -26.92 15.92
C GLN A 282 19.33 -27.49 15.44
N PRO A 283 19.31 -28.52 14.58
CA PRO A 283 18.08 -29.16 14.16
C PRO A 283 17.40 -29.82 15.35
N MET A 284 16.08 -29.62 15.45
CA MET A 284 15.26 -30.17 16.52
C MET A 284 14.34 -31.26 15.98
N LYS A 285 13.50 -30.91 15.01
CA LYS A 285 12.59 -31.86 14.36
C LYS A 285 12.18 -31.40 12.97
N THR A 286 11.60 -32.33 12.22
CA THR A 286 11.07 -32.09 10.88
C THR A 286 9.66 -32.64 10.81
N VAL A 287 8.71 -31.82 10.38
CA VAL A 287 7.29 -32.22 10.28
C VAL A 287 6.82 -32.06 8.84
N PRO A 288 6.32 -33.12 8.17
CA PRO A 288 5.81 -33.01 6.82
C PRO A 288 4.54 -32.13 6.78
N LEU A 289 4.39 -31.37 5.70
CA LEU A 289 3.26 -30.45 5.50
C LEU A 289 2.14 -31.13 4.71
N PRO A 290 0.87 -31.01 5.16
CA PRO A 290 -0.28 -31.40 4.37
C PRO A 290 -0.28 -30.72 2.99
N LYS A 291 -0.69 -31.44 1.94
CA LYS A 291 -0.72 -30.92 0.56
C LYS A 291 -1.39 -29.54 0.43
N PRO A 292 -2.51 -29.22 1.12
CA PRO A 292 -3.09 -27.88 1.08
C PRO A 292 -2.13 -26.79 1.60
N CYS A 293 -1.43 -27.05 2.70
CA CYS A 293 -0.50 -26.10 3.34
C CYS A 293 0.70 -25.74 2.44
N GLN A 294 1.15 -26.66 1.59
CA GLN A 294 2.27 -26.43 0.66
C GLN A 294 1.99 -25.26 -0.31
N ARG A 295 0.71 -25.01 -0.61
CA ARG A 295 0.26 -23.94 -1.52
C ARG A 295 -0.15 -22.64 -0.81
N ALA A 296 -0.17 -22.61 0.52
CA ALA A 296 -0.61 -21.44 1.29
C ALA A 296 0.29 -20.22 1.05
N GLU A 297 -0.28 -19.02 0.95
CA GLU A 297 0.51 -17.79 0.77
C GLU A 297 1.21 -17.40 2.08
N GLU A 298 0.47 -17.47 3.19
CA GLU A 298 0.98 -17.26 4.55
C GLU A 298 0.84 -18.54 5.37
N MET A 299 1.78 -18.77 6.29
CA MET A 299 1.72 -19.87 7.23
C MET A 299 2.15 -19.39 8.61
N ASN A 300 1.36 -19.69 9.63
CA ASN A 300 1.70 -19.44 11.03
C ASN A 300 1.88 -20.80 11.72
N ILE A 301 3.08 -21.05 12.24
CA ILE A 301 3.46 -22.34 12.79
C ILE A 301 3.64 -22.19 14.30
N ARG A 302 2.97 -23.05 15.08
CA ARG A 302 2.98 -23.00 16.55
C ARG A 302 3.30 -24.39 17.11
N CYS A 303 4.08 -24.45 18.18
CA CYS A 303 4.36 -25.70 18.90
C CYS A 303 3.40 -25.84 20.09
N LEU A 304 2.83 -27.04 20.27
CA LEU A 304 1.98 -27.38 21.41
C LEU A 304 2.83 -27.99 22.55
N PRO A 305 2.37 -27.88 23.81
CA PRO A 305 3.04 -28.49 24.97
C PRO A 305 3.31 -30.00 24.84
N ALA A 306 2.41 -30.74 24.20
CA ALA A 306 2.53 -32.18 23.99
C ALA A 306 3.39 -32.58 22.77
N GLY A 307 4.28 -31.69 22.30
CA GLY A 307 5.15 -31.93 21.14
C GLY A 307 4.45 -31.76 19.77
N GLY A 308 3.11 -31.68 19.74
CA GLY A 308 2.33 -31.42 18.54
C GLY A 308 2.61 -30.05 17.89
N VAL A 309 2.13 -29.86 16.66
CA VAL A 309 2.27 -28.61 15.90
C VAL A 309 0.91 -28.18 15.39
N ILE A 310 0.65 -26.86 15.44
CA ILE A 310 -0.47 -26.26 14.71
C ILE A 310 0.09 -25.48 13.53
N VAL A 311 -0.37 -25.85 12.33
CA VAL A 311 -0.12 -25.09 11.10
C VAL A 311 -1.40 -24.36 10.73
N ASP A 312 -1.36 -23.04 10.80
CA ASP A 312 -2.40 -22.15 10.27
C ASP A 312 -1.96 -21.71 8.87
N ALA A 313 -2.57 -22.32 7.86
CA ALA A 313 -2.41 -21.97 6.45
C ALA A 313 -3.42 -20.89 6.07
N ALA A 314 -2.95 -19.79 5.49
CA ALA A 314 -3.80 -18.65 5.18
C ALA A 314 -3.77 -18.26 3.68
N TRP A 315 -4.96 -18.00 3.15
CA TRP A 315 -5.22 -17.55 1.78
C TRP A 315 -5.95 -16.22 1.79
N PRO A 316 -5.21 -15.10 1.63
CA PRO A 316 -5.82 -13.77 1.64
C PRO A 316 -6.57 -13.49 0.33
N ASP A 317 -7.86 -13.18 0.44
CA ASP A 317 -8.64 -12.58 -0.62
C ASP A 317 -8.60 -11.05 -0.49
N ARG A 318 -7.66 -10.45 -1.24
CA ARG A 318 -7.44 -9.00 -1.21
C ARG A 318 -8.62 -8.20 -1.80
N SER A 319 -9.53 -8.83 -2.53
CA SER A 319 -10.69 -8.16 -3.12
C SER A 319 -11.80 -7.92 -2.08
N THR A 320 -12.01 -8.90 -1.21
CA THR A 320 -13.02 -8.83 -0.13
C THR A 320 -12.43 -8.39 1.21
N GLY A 321 -11.11 -8.42 1.34
CA GLY A 321 -10.39 -8.17 2.59
C GLY A 321 -10.49 -9.33 3.58
N LEU A 322 -11.08 -10.44 3.16
CA LEU A 322 -11.21 -11.66 3.94
C LEU A 322 -9.96 -12.53 3.77
N VAL A 323 -9.64 -13.32 4.79
CA VAL A 323 -8.57 -14.30 4.78
C VAL A 323 -9.17 -15.61 5.22
N ARG A 324 -9.09 -16.63 4.35
CA ARG A 324 -9.43 -18.00 4.74
C ARG A 324 -8.23 -18.59 5.48
N HIS A 325 -8.48 -19.12 6.65
CA HIS A 325 -7.54 -19.85 7.50
C HIS A 325 -7.96 -21.31 7.54
N GLU A 326 -7.01 -22.21 7.36
CA GLU A 326 -7.16 -23.64 7.65
C GLU A 326 -6.11 -24.03 8.69
N LEU A 327 -6.59 -24.44 9.85
CA LEU A 327 -5.78 -24.87 10.97
C LEU A 327 -5.64 -26.38 10.95
N TYR A 328 -4.40 -26.86 11.03
CA TYR A 328 -4.07 -28.28 11.07
C TYR A 328 -3.34 -28.58 12.37
N TRP A 329 -3.93 -29.39 13.25
CA TRP A 329 -3.25 -29.94 14.42
C TRP A 329 -2.59 -31.22 13.98
N MET A 330 -1.27 -31.28 14.16
CA MET A 330 -0.44 -32.37 13.69
C MET A 330 0.34 -32.96 14.85
N GLN A 331 0.46 -34.29 14.86
CA GLN A 331 1.43 -34.96 15.70
C GLN A 331 2.85 -34.77 15.15
N GLU A 332 3.85 -35.23 15.89
CA GLU A 332 5.25 -35.08 15.50
C GLU A 332 5.59 -35.78 14.18
N GLY A 333 4.98 -36.94 13.90
CA GLY A 333 5.11 -37.64 12.61
C GLY A 333 4.40 -36.95 11.44
N GLY A 334 3.68 -35.84 11.68
CA GLY A 334 2.93 -35.08 10.68
C GLY A 334 1.53 -35.63 10.37
N GLU A 335 1.05 -36.62 11.13
CA GLU A 335 -0.35 -37.05 11.08
C GLU A 335 -1.28 -35.91 11.54
N VAL A 336 -2.27 -35.58 10.72
CA VAL A 336 -3.27 -34.56 11.05
C VAL A 336 -4.37 -35.17 11.91
N VAL A 337 -4.45 -34.76 13.18
CA VAL A 337 -5.46 -35.24 14.14
C VAL A 337 -6.72 -34.40 14.18
N ARG A 338 -6.63 -33.13 13.77
CA ARG A 338 -7.77 -32.20 13.74
C ARG A 338 -7.53 -31.17 12.64
N ASN A 339 -8.60 -30.74 11.99
CA ASN A 339 -8.61 -29.65 11.03
C ASN A 339 -9.82 -28.74 11.29
N GLU A 340 -9.61 -27.43 11.26
CA GLU A 340 -10.66 -26.43 11.35
C GLU A 340 -10.46 -25.31 10.34
N THR A 341 -11.56 -24.70 9.92
CA THR A 341 -11.54 -23.58 8.97
C THR A 341 -12.14 -22.33 9.61
N ALA A 342 -11.50 -21.18 9.38
CA ALA A 342 -12.03 -19.88 9.78
C ALA A 342 -11.91 -18.88 8.61
N VAL A 343 -12.84 -17.94 8.52
CA VAL A 343 -12.75 -16.83 7.56
C VAL A 343 -12.75 -15.53 8.37
N LEU A 344 -11.62 -14.83 8.33
CA LEU A 344 -11.38 -13.64 9.15
C LEU A 344 -11.28 -12.40 8.28
N ARG A 345 -11.80 -11.27 8.76
CA ARG A 345 -11.62 -9.97 8.09
C ARG A 345 -10.32 -9.33 8.57
N ARG A 346 -9.29 -9.35 7.73
CA ARG A 346 -7.96 -8.83 8.09
C ARG A 346 -7.62 -7.50 7.43
N PHE A 347 -8.23 -7.23 6.28
CA PHE A 347 -8.04 -5.99 5.55
C PHE A 347 -9.37 -5.26 5.44
N ALA A 348 -9.36 -3.93 5.52
CA ALA A 348 -10.49 -3.17 4.99
C ALA A 348 -10.61 -3.54 3.51
N PRO A 349 -11.75 -4.04 3.03
CA PRO A 349 -11.94 -4.17 1.60
C PRO A 349 -11.66 -2.79 0.99
N PRO A 350 -10.91 -2.72 -0.13
CA PRO A 350 -10.87 -1.49 -0.88
C PRO A 350 -12.32 -1.05 -1.09
N ARG A 351 -12.60 0.24 -0.94
CA ARG A 351 -13.90 0.82 -1.28
C ARG A 351 -13.76 1.44 -2.65
N PRO A 352 -13.67 0.63 -3.73
CA PRO A 352 -13.30 1.14 -5.03
C PRO A 352 -14.31 2.16 -5.52
N LEU A 353 -15.61 1.99 -5.20
CA LEU A 353 -16.64 2.97 -5.53
C LEU A 353 -16.44 4.31 -4.80
N PHE A 354 -16.05 4.29 -3.52
CA PHE A 354 -15.80 5.51 -2.77
C PHE A 354 -14.55 6.23 -3.29
N LEU A 355 -13.47 5.50 -3.56
CA LEU A 355 -12.24 6.06 -4.15
C LEU A 355 -12.51 6.59 -5.56
N ALA A 356 -13.30 5.87 -6.36
CA ALA A 356 -13.69 6.29 -7.70
C ALA A 356 -14.55 7.55 -7.67
N ALA A 357 -15.59 7.58 -6.83
CA ALA A 357 -16.42 8.77 -6.62
C ALA A 357 -15.56 9.95 -6.12
N GLY A 358 -14.63 9.68 -5.22
CA GLY A 358 -13.66 10.63 -4.69
C GLY A 358 -12.78 11.26 -5.78
N LEU A 359 -12.21 10.43 -6.66
CA LEU A 359 -11.39 10.89 -7.77
C LEU A 359 -12.22 11.71 -8.77
N CYS A 360 -13.42 11.23 -9.13
CA CYS A 360 -14.31 11.94 -10.03
C CYS A 360 -14.76 13.30 -9.48
N ALA A 361 -15.01 13.39 -8.16
CA ALA A 361 -15.34 14.64 -7.50
C ALA A 361 -14.13 15.61 -7.45
N SER A 362 -12.93 15.07 -7.23
CA SER A 362 -11.70 15.88 -7.08
C SER A 362 -11.16 16.41 -8.40
N LEU A 363 -11.30 15.64 -9.48
CA LEU A 363 -10.80 16.02 -10.80
C LEU A 363 -11.92 15.95 -11.83
N PRO A 364 -12.85 16.94 -11.85
CA PRO A 364 -13.96 16.98 -12.80
C PRO A 364 -13.49 17.45 -14.19
N VAL A 365 -12.44 16.81 -14.70
CA VAL A 365 -11.77 17.05 -15.99
C VAL A 365 -11.95 15.77 -16.82
N PRO A 366 -12.94 15.72 -17.73
CA PRO A 366 -13.30 14.50 -18.46
C PRO A 366 -12.12 13.86 -19.20
N ALA A 367 -11.29 14.68 -19.87
CA ALA A 367 -10.14 14.17 -20.61
C ALA A 367 -9.12 13.47 -19.72
N PHE A 368 -8.86 14.02 -18.52
CA PHE A 368 -7.97 13.41 -17.55
C PHE A 368 -8.55 12.11 -16.99
N LEU A 369 -9.83 12.13 -16.57
CA LEU A 369 -10.48 10.93 -16.05
C LEU A 369 -10.55 9.81 -17.08
N ALA A 370 -10.84 10.14 -18.34
CA ALA A 370 -10.82 9.17 -19.43
C ALA A 370 -9.42 8.53 -19.55
N GLY A 371 -8.36 9.34 -19.62
CA GLY A 371 -6.98 8.84 -19.67
C GLY A 371 -6.59 7.99 -18.44
N TRP A 372 -7.03 8.39 -17.24
CA TRP A 372 -6.82 7.62 -16.02
C TRP A 372 -7.49 6.24 -16.09
N VAL A 373 -8.80 6.23 -16.37
CA VAL A 373 -9.64 5.02 -16.39
C VAL A 373 -9.23 4.07 -17.51
N THR A 374 -8.90 4.60 -18.69
CA THR A 374 -8.61 3.76 -19.85
C THR A 374 -7.15 3.35 -19.92
N VAL A 375 -6.19 4.14 -19.39
CA VAL A 375 -4.75 3.86 -19.55
C VAL A 375 -4.06 3.62 -18.21
N LEU A 376 -4.08 4.58 -17.29
CA LEU A 376 -3.24 4.54 -16.09
C LEU A 376 -3.67 3.45 -15.10
N ASP A 377 -4.96 3.37 -14.78
CA ASP A 377 -5.49 2.39 -13.82
C ASP A 377 -5.34 0.94 -14.34
N PRO A 378 -5.64 0.63 -15.62
CA PRO A 378 -5.37 -0.70 -16.18
C PRO A 378 -3.88 -1.09 -16.18
N LEU A 379 -2.97 -0.13 -16.44
CA LEU A 379 -1.53 -0.39 -16.36
C LEU A 379 -1.06 -0.69 -14.92
N ASN A 380 -1.71 -0.09 -13.91
CA ASN A 380 -1.47 -0.42 -12.50
C ASN A 380 -1.90 -1.85 -12.17
N TYR A 381 -3.08 -2.28 -12.64
CA TYR A 381 -3.55 -3.67 -12.47
C TYR A 381 -2.64 -4.69 -13.15
N LEU A 382 -2.17 -4.40 -14.36
CA LEU A 382 -1.18 -5.24 -15.05
C LEU A 382 0.12 -5.37 -14.25
N GLY A 383 0.55 -4.29 -13.58
CA GLY A 383 1.69 -4.32 -12.66
C GLY A 383 1.49 -5.22 -11.44
N SER A 384 0.24 -5.36 -10.98
CA SER A 384 -0.13 -6.20 -9.83
C SER A 384 -0.29 -7.69 -10.18
N GLY A 385 -0.21 -8.05 -11.47
CA GLY A 385 -0.23 -9.43 -11.94
C GLY A 385 -1.57 -9.92 -12.50
N GLU A 386 -2.50 -9.03 -12.85
CA GLU A 386 -3.70 -9.41 -13.61
C GLU A 386 -3.35 -9.96 -15.01
N THR A 387 -4.19 -10.85 -15.53
CA THR A 387 -3.89 -11.70 -16.70
C THR A 387 -4.03 -11.01 -18.05
N GLY A 388 -4.47 -9.74 -18.12
CA GLY A 388 -4.51 -8.99 -19.37
C GLY A 388 -5.16 -7.61 -19.28
N TYR A 389 -4.84 -6.73 -20.24
CA TYR A 389 -5.30 -5.33 -20.27
C TYR A 389 -6.82 -5.22 -20.35
N ARG A 390 -7.48 -6.12 -21.09
CA ARG A 390 -8.95 -6.13 -21.23
C ARG A 390 -9.65 -6.39 -19.89
N ALA A 391 -9.14 -7.32 -19.09
CA ALA A 391 -9.69 -7.60 -17.76
C ALA A 391 -9.48 -6.41 -16.81
N ALA A 392 -8.27 -5.85 -16.84
CA ALA A 392 -7.91 -4.65 -16.08
C ALA A 392 -8.77 -3.42 -16.46
N LEU A 393 -9.02 -3.21 -17.75
CA LEU A 393 -9.89 -2.14 -18.26
C LEU A 393 -11.36 -2.35 -17.86
N ALA A 394 -11.88 -3.57 -18.02
CA ALA A 394 -13.24 -3.89 -17.60
C ALA A 394 -13.44 -3.65 -16.09
N ARG A 395 -12.43 -4.01 -15.30
CA ARG A 395 -12.41 -3.77 -13.85
C ARG A 395 -12.38 -2.27 -13.52
N SER A 396 -11.47 -1.51 -14.13
CA SER A 396 -11.42 -0.04 -14.00
C SER A 396 -12.77 0.59 -14.36
N LEU A 397 -13.33 0.27 -15.53
CA LEU A 397 -14.63 0.78 -15.96
C LEU A 397 -15.75 0.43 -14.97
N SER A 398 -15.79 -0.79 -14.42
CA SER A 398 -16.82 -1.19 -13.46
C SER A 398 -16.86 -0.29 -12.21
N TYR A 399 -15.73 0.29 -11.82
CA TYR A 399 -15.64 1.19 -10.67
C TYR A 399 -15.89 2.65 -11.03
N PHE A 400 -15.41 3.11 -12.18
CA PHE A 400 -15.41 4.53 -12.54
C PHE A 400 -16.56 4.96 -13.45
N TRP A 401 -17.28 4.04 -14.10
CA TRP A 401 -18.31 4.42 -15.09
C TRP A 401 -19.40 5.38 -14.56
N PRO A 402 -19.92 5.25 -13.32
CA PRO A 402 -20.98 6.16 -12.87
C PRO A 402 -20.46 7.58 -12.71
N GLY A 403 -19.27 7.73 -12.11
CA GLY A 403 -18.62 9.02 -11.92
C GLY A 403 -18.19 9.65 -13.25
N LEU A 404 -17.66 8.85 -14.17
CA LEU A 404 -17.30 9.31 -15.51
C LEU A 404 -18.53 9.80 -16.28
N ALA A 405 -19.65 9.08 -16.23
CA ALA A 405 -20.89 9.49 -16.88
C ALA A 405 -21.40 10.84 -16.34
N VAL A 406 -21.39 11.03 -15.02
CA VAL A 406 -21.76 12.30 -14.38
C VAL A 406 -20.83 13.43 -14.82
N VAL A 407 -19.51 13.21 -14.78
CA VAL A 407 -18.53 14.25 -15.16
C VAL A 407 -18.65 14.62 -16.64
N VAL A 408 -18.86 13.66 -17.53
CA VAL A 408 -19.11 13.91 -18.96
C VAL A 408 -20.43 14.67 -19.17
N ALA A 409 -21.51 14.28 -18.50
CA ALA A 409 -22.81 14.94 -18.62
C ALA A 409 -22.75 16.40 -18.15
N VAL A 410 -22.14 16.66 -16.98
CA VAL A 410 -21.93 18.01 -16.45
C VAL A 410 -21.06 18.83 -17.41
N SER A 411 -19.99 18.24 -17.95
CA SER A 411 -19.09 18.95 -18.88
C SER A 411 -19.77 19.27 -20.21
N ALA A 412 -20.61 18.38 -20.74
CA ALA A 412 -21.43 18.62 -21.92
C ALA A 412 -22.43 19.76 -21.68
N TRP A 413 -23.08 19.79 -20.51
CA TRP A 413 -23.99 20.86 -20.13
C TRP A 413 -23.27 22.21 -20.03
N LEU A 414 -22.12 22.27 -19.34
CA LEU A 414 -21.30 23.49 -19.23
C LEU A 414 -20.78 23.96 -20.59
N ALA A 415 -20.39 23.03 -21.46
CA ALA A 415 -20.00 23.34 -22.84
C ALA A 415 -21.17 23.94 -23.64
N GLY A 416 -22.39 23.41 -23.47
CA GLY A 416 -23.61 23.98 -24.04
C GLY A 416 -23.89 25.40 -23.54
N LEU A 417 -23.71 25.66 -22.24
CA LEU A 417 -23.82 27.00 -21.67
C LEU A 417 -22.77 27.96 -22.25
N ALA A 418 -21.51 27.52 -22.37
CA ALA A 418 -20.44 28.29 -22.97
C ALA A 418 -20.73 28.60 -24.45
N TYR A 419 -21.21 27.62 -25.21
CA TYR A 419 -21.60 27.79 -26.61
C TYR A 419 -22.73 28.81 -26.76
N ARG A 420 -23.82 28.65 -25.99
CA ARG A 420 -24.96 29.59 -25.98
C ARG A 420 -24.52 31.00 -25.60
N ARG A 421 -23.65 31.12 -24.60
CA ARG A 421 -23.09 32.41 -24.18
C ARG A 421 -22.22 33.03 -25.27
N GLN A 422 -21.33 32.27 -25.91
CA GLN A 422 -20.52 32.78 -27.03
C GLN A 422 -21.39 33.31 -28.18
N ASN A 423 -22.44 32.58 -28.54
CA ASN A 423 -23.38 33.02 -29.58
C ASN A 423 -24.14 34.28 -29.16
N ARG A 424 -24.61 34.35 -27.90
CA ARG A 424 -25.30 35.54 -27.36
C ARG A 424 -24.44 36.81 -27.42
N TYR A 425 -23.13 36.68 -27.19
CA TYR A 425 -22.19 37.81 -27.26
C TYR A 425 -21.55 38.00 -28.64
N ALA A 426 -22.05 37.30 -29.68
CA ALA A 426 -21.52 37.30 -31.04
C ALA A 426 -19.98 37.24 -31.06
N ALA A 427 -19.45 36.35 -30.23
CA ALA A 427 -18.05 36.24 -29.95
C ALA A 427 -17.41 35.16 -30.82
N GLY A 428 -16.19 35.41 -31.30
CA GLY A 428 -15.53 34.51 -32.25
C GLY A 428 -15.29 33.10 -31.71
N SER A 429 -15.45 32.11 -32.59
CA SER A 429 -15.15 30.68 -32.38
C SER A 429 -15.94 30.02 -31.24
N PRO A 430 -17.28 30.05 -31.24
CA PRO A 430 -18.12 29.48 -30.18
C PRO A 430 -17.85 27.99 -29.97
N TRP A 431 -17.62 27.23 -31.05
CA TRP A 431 -17.32 25.80 -31.00
C TRP A 431 -15.99 25.50 -30.28
N LEU A 432 -14.95 26.30 -30.51
CA LEU A 432 -13.62 26.08 -29.92
C LEU A 432 -13.69 26.21 -28.39
N TRP A 433 -14.47 27.18 -27.91
CA TRP A 433 -14.69 27.36 -26.47
C TRP A 433 -15.59 26.28 -25.88
N ALA A 434 -16.58 25.80 -26.62
CA ALA A 434 -17.38 24.65 -26.19
C ALA A 434 -16.52 23.40 -26.04
N VAL A 435 -15.64 23.09 -27.01
CA VAL A 435 -14.69 21.97 -26.94
C VAL A 435 -13.72 22.14 -25.77
N PHE A 436 -13.17 23.34 -25.58
CA PHE A 436 -12.29 23.63 -24.44
C PHE A 436 -12.99 23.35 -23.09
N VAL A 437 -14.21 23.84 -22.91
CA VAL A 437 -15.00 23.60 -21.69
C VAL A 437 -15.39 22.13 -21.56
N PHE A 438 -15.71 21.44 -22.66
CA PHE A 438 -16.05 20.03 -22.61
C PHE A 438 -14.87 19.17 -22.15
N LEU A 439 -13.67 19.39 -22.71
CA LEU A 439 -12.49 18.59 -22.37
C LEU A 439 -11.99 18.84 -20.94
N LEU A 440 -12.09 20.09 -20.47
CA LEU A 440 -11.62 20.50 -19.15
C LEU A 440 -12.71 20.54 -18.08
N GLY A 441 -13.96 20.30 -18.43
CA GLY A 441 -15.12 20.28 -17.54
C GLY A 441 -15.33 21.56 -16.75
N LEU A 442 -15.59 21.41 -15.45
CA LEU A 442 -15.85 22.53 -14.54
C LEU A 442 -14.68 23.54 -14.49
N PRO A 443 -13.40 23.12 -14.33
CA PRO A 443 -12.27 24.03 -14.43
C PRO A 443 -12.19 24.79 -15.75
N GLY A 444 -12.48 24.11 -16.87
CA GLY A 444 -12.57 24.74 -18.19
C GLY A 444 -13.62 25.84 -18.23
N PHE A 445 -14.80 25.59 -17.68
CA PHE A 445 -15.87 26.58 -17.60
C PHE A 445 -15.50 27.81 -16.74
N VAL A 446 -14.84 27.59 -15.60
CA VAL A 446 -14.34 28.67 -14.73
C VAL A 446 -13.29 29.50 -15.48
N GLY A 447 -12.30 28.84 -16.08
CA GLY A 447 -11.27 29.50 -16.88
C GLY A 447 -11.87 30.31 -18.05
N TYR A 448 -12.87 29.76 -18.72
CA TYR A 448 -13.64 30.45 -19.77
C TYR A 448 -14.39 31.68 -19.23
N ARG A 449 -15.02 31.57 -18.05
CA ARG A 449 -15.87 32.61 -17.49
C ARG A 449 -15.07 33.82 -16.99
N PHE A 450 -13.91 33.57 -16.39
CA PHE A 450 -13.05 34.61 -15.77
C PHE A 450 -11.88 35.05 -16.64
N GLY A 451 -11.37 34.18 -17.53
CA GLY A 451 -10.28 34.53 -18.46
C GLY A 451 -10.70 35.44 -19.61
N ARG A 452 -11.96 35.89 -19.62
CA ARG A 452 -12.52 36.70 -20.69
C ARG A 452 -13.39 37.83 -20.15
N HIS A 453 -13.17 39.01 -20.70
CA HIS A 453 -14.06 40.16 -20.51
C HIS A 453 -15.34 39.98 -21.34
N TRP A 454 -16.49 40.21 -20.70
CA TRP A 454 -17.80 40.14 -21.31
C TRP A 454 -18.38 41.55 -21.36
N PRO A 455 -18.70 42.09 -22.55
CA PRO A 455 -19.26 43.43 -22.63
C PRO A 455 -20.65 43.49 -22.03
N THR A 456 -21.11 44.69 -21.69
CA THR A 456 -22.52 44.91 -21.33
C THR A 456 -23.41 44.59 -22.54
N LEU A 457 -24.58 44.03 -22.26
CA LEU A 457 -25.60 43.84 -23.29
C LEU A 457 -26.57 45.02 -23.18
N GLU A 458 -26.72 45.76 -24.27
CA GLU A 458 -27.66 46.88 -24.37
C GLU A 458 -28.72 46.55 -25.42
N THR A 459 -29.91 47.09 -25.25
CA THR A 459 -30.99 46.95 -26.23
C THR A 459 -30.69 47.85 -27.41
N CYS A 460 -30.59 47.29 -28.62
CA CYS A 460 -30.40 48.08 -29.83
C CYS A 460 -31.67 48.91 -30.10
N PRO A 461 -31.57 50.24 -30.29
CA PRO A 461 -32.74 51.08 -30.55
C PRO A 461 -33.47 50.71 -31.84
N GLU A 462 -32.73 50.26 -32.86
CA GLU A 462 -33.27 49.92 -34.17
C GLU A 462 -34.01 48.58 -34.19
N CYS A 463 -33.39 47.52 -33.64
CA CYS A 463 -33.95 46.16 -33.73
C CYS A 463 -34.49 45.60 -32.41
N GLN A 464 -34.39 46.36 -31.32
CA GLN A 464 -34.85 46.00 -29.97
C GLN A 464 -34.25 44.69 -29.40
N ARG A 465 -33.20 44.14 -30.01
CA ARG A 465 -32.49 42.96 -29.50
C ARG A 465 -31.39 43.37 -28.53
N SER A 466 -31.19 42.55 -27.49
CA SER A 466 -30.09 42.68 -26.54
C SER A 466 -28.77 42.23 -27.20
N VAL A 467 -27.85 43.16 -27.40
CA VAL A 467 -26.60 42.97 -28.17
C VAL A 467 -25.39 43.52 -27.41
N PRO A 468 -24.18 42.96 -27.63
CA PRO A 468 -22.97 43.40 -26.94
C PRO A 468 -22.53 44.81 -27.34
N ARG A 469 -22.23 45.65 -26.34
CA ARG A 469 -21.74 47.03 -26.51
C ARG A 469 -20.22 47.14 -26.47
N ASP A 470 -19.54 46.37 -27.33
CA ASP A 470 -18.07 46.44 -27.51
C ASP A 470 -17.62 46.83 -28.92
N ARG A 471 -18.56 47.25 -29.76
CA ARG A 471 -18.34 47.55 -31.17
C ARG A 471 -19.32 48.62 -31.67
N LEU A 472 -18.97 49.25 -32.79
CA LEU A 472 -19.72 50.37 -33.36
C LEU A 472 -21.08 49.95 -33.96
N THR A 473 -21.19 48.71 -34.46
CA THR A 473 -22.40 48.22 -35.14
C THR A 473 -23.12 47.12 -34.36
N CYS A 474 -24.45 47.11 -34.43
CA CYS A 474 -25.28 46.08 -33.83
C CYS A 474 -25.03 44.72 -34.49
N THR A 475 -24.73 43.71 -33.69
CA THR A 475 -24.45 42.35 -34.22
C THR A 475 -25.66 41.65 -34.84
N ALA A 476 -26.87 42.14 -34.61
CA ALA A 476 -28.10 41.55 -35.13
C ALA A 476 -28.60 42.24 -36.41
N CYS A 477 -28.67 43.58 -36.44
CA CYS A 477 -29.17 44.35 -37.60
C CYS A 477 -28.10 45.12 -38.37
N ASN A 478 -26.84 45.07 -37.92
CA ASN A 478 -25.70 45.77 -38.51
C ASN A 478 -25.77 47.31 -38.51
N GLN A 479 -26.77 47.92 -37.87
CA GLN A 479 -26.87 49.38 -37.74
C GLN A 479 -25.83 49.93 -36.75
N THR A 480 -25.26 51.09 -37.05
CA THR A 480 -24.34 51.80 -36.15
C THR A 480 -25.10 52.31 -34.94
N PHE A 481 -24.62 52.01 -33.74
CA PHE A 481 -25.21 52.58 -32.54
C PHE A 481 -24.95 54.09 -32.49
N HIS A 482 -25.92 54.86 -31.99
CA HIS A 482 -25.71 56.28 -31.71
C HIS A 482 -24.52 56.47 -30.75
N ALA A 483 -23.78 57.55 -30.96
CA ALA A 483 -22.80 58.01 -29.99
C ALA A 483 -23.53 58.25 -28.65
N PRO A 484 -22.92 57.90 -27.50
CA PRO A 484 -23.51 58.25 -26.21
C PRO A 484 -23.78 59.75 -26.18
N ALA A 485 -24.93 60.16 -25.63
CA ALA A 485 -25.23 61.57 -25.47
C ALA A 485 -24.12 62.20 -24.60
N PRO A 486 -23.55 63.36 -25.00
CA PRO A 486 -22.45 63.97 -24.27
C PRO A 486 -22.90 64.26 -22.83
N THR A 487 -22.23 63.65 -21.84
CA THR A 487 -22.61 63.77 -20.42
C THR A 487 -22.14 65.07 -19.76
N GLY A 488 -21.61 66.02 -20.55
CA GLY A 488 -21.05 67.28 -20.05
C GLY A 488 -19.69 67.13 -19.33
N THR A 489 -19.19 65.91 -19.16
CA THR A 489 -17.85 65.60 -18.62
C THR A 489 -16.78 65.42 -19.71
N GLU A 490 -17.16 65.56 -20.97
CA GLU A 490 -16.28 65.54 -22.14
C GLU A 490 -15.71 66.94 -22.38
N ILE A 491 -15.07 67.52 -21.36
CA ILE A 491 -14.47 68.86 -21.44
C ILE A 491 -12.95 68.69 -21.49
N PHE A 492 -12.42 68.85 -22.71
CA PHE A 492 -11.02 69.00 -23.15
C PHE A 492 -10.08 67.79 -23.01
N ALA A 493 -9.82 67.13 -24.16
CA ALA A 493 -8.57 66.45 -24.46
C ALA A 493 -8.07 66.91 -25.85
#